data_AF-A0A2D6AWW8-F1
#
_entry.id   AF-A0A2D6AWW8-F1
#
_cell.length_a   1.000
_cell.length_b   1.000
_cell.length_c   1.000
_cell.angle_alpha   90.00
_cell.angle_beta   90.00
_cell.angle_gamma   90.00
#
_symmetry.space_group_name_H-M   'P 1'
#
loop_
_entity.id
_entity.type
_entity.pdbx_description
1 polymer ?
#
loop_
_entity_poly.entity_id
_entity_poly.type
_entity_poly.pdbx_seq_one_letter_code
_entity_poly.pdbx_strand_id
1 'polypeptide(L)'
;MVANTLYDLGVYMDEKSLLPADPSNSKGYFEDQDIINFHNDLLLENGRYPFLSKGVKSFRISSKLEYRADKIIEKYSKEKVWGFKDPRTSLFLDYWNRKLSGFELHYLFLYRDPFQVVDSLLRRNPDFFSGREKLTIQSWLIYNKSICRFAEKKKSHLIINIQNFIENPQGYLFQIDKKFGLDLSNSYNHAFEESLFKQETNSSLPFKQNFLETIQVRQCLSELQKKS
;
A
#
# COMPACT_ATOMS: atom_id res chain seq x y z
N MET A 1 -2.63 8.65 -5.89
CA MET A 1 -1.43 9.40 -6.30
C MET A 1 -0.30 8.49 -6.75
N VAL A 2 0.54 7.89 -5.89
CA VAL A 2 1.70 7.10 -6.36
C VAL A 2 1.30 5.99 -7.34
N ALA A 3 0.22 5.26 -7.03
CA ALA A 3 -0.31 4.24 -7.94
C ALA A 3 -0.85 4.82 -9.28
N ASN A 4 -1.49 6.00 -9.25
CA ASN A 4 -1.87 6.74 -10.47
C ASN A 4 -0.63 7.09 -11.30
N THR A 5 0.40 7.63 -10.64
CA THR A 5 1.64 7.99 -11.33
C THR A 5 2.30 6.77 -11.94
N LEU A 6 2.37 5.64 -11.25
CA LEU A 6 2.89 4.39 -11.85
C LEU A 6 2.05 3.90 -13.03
N TYR A 7 0.73 4.05 -12.94
CA TYR A 7 -0.20 3.75 -14.02
C TYR A 7 0.07 4.61 -15.25
N ASP A 8 0.14 5.94 -15.07
CA ASP A 8 0.45 6.92 -16.12
C ASP A 8 1.85 6.68 -16.74
N LEU A 9 2.77 6.12 -15.96
CA LEU A 9 4.12 5.76 -16.36
C LEU A 9 4.22 4.37 -17.01
N GLY A 10 3.09 3.67 -17.23
CA GLY A 10 3.05 2.42 -18.01
C GLY A 10 3.05 1.13 -17.20
N VAL A 11 2.89 1.19 -15.87
CA VAL A 11 2.59 -0.01 -15.08
C VAL A 11 1.11 -0.36 -15.29
N TYR A 12 0.85 -1.44 -16.02
CA TYR A 12 -0.52 -1.85 -16.27
C TYR A 12 -1.27 -2.18 -14.97
N MET A 13 -2.45 -1.57 -14.83
CA MET A 13 -3.48 -1.92 -13.86
C MET A 13 -4.80 -2.05 -14.63
N ASP A 14 -5.58 -3.10 -14.40
CA ASP A 14 -6.80 -3.30 -15.19
C ASP A 14 -7.87 -2.24 -14.88
N GLU A 15 -8.00 -1.25 -15.77
CA GLU A 15 -8.96 -0.14 -15.65
C GLU A 15 -10.39 -0.61 -15.36
N LYS A 16 -10.80 -1.75 -15.94
CA LYS A 16 -12.16 -2.29 -15.78
C LYS A 16 -12.44 -2.80 -14.37
N SER A 17 -11.40 -3.19 -13.65
CA SER A 17 -11.50 -3.65 -12.27
C SER A 17 -11.11 -2.58 -11.25
N LEU A 18 -10.61 -1.41 -11.67
CA LEU A 18 -10.30 -0.33 -10.73
C LEU A 18 -11.56 0.23 -10.06
N LEU A 19 -11.48 0.47 -8.75
CA LEU A 19 -12.52 1.19 -8.03
C LEU A 19 -12.74 2.59 -8.64
N PRO A 20 -14.00 3.04 -8.76
CA PRO A 20 -14.29 4.37 -9.28
C PRO A 20 -13.73 5.45 -8.37
N ALA A 21 -13.46 6.63 -8.95
CA ALA A 21 -13.18 7.83 -8.19
C ALA A 21 -14.41 8.26 -7.37
N ASP A 22 -14.16 8.95 -6.26
CA ASP A 22 -15.19 9.52 -5.40
C ASP A 22 -14.77 10.94 -4.93
N PRO A 23 -15.64 11.71 -4.25
CA PRO A 23 -15.28 13.06 -3.78
C PRO A 23 -14.07 13.12 -2.85
N SER A 24 -13.73 12.02 -2.17
CA SER A 24 -12.56 11.93 -1.29
C SER A 24 -11.27 11.56 -2.04
N ASN A 25 -11.38 11.09 -3.29
CA ASN A 25 -10.27 10.81 -4.20
C ASN A 25 -10.70 10.93 -5.68
N SER A 26 -10.71 12.17 -6.19
CA SER A 26 -11.19 12.51 -7.54
C SER A 26 -10.43 11.84 -8.69
N LYS A 27 -9.18 11.40 -8.45
CA LYS A 27 -8.38 10.68 -9.45
C LYS A 27 -8.54 9.16 -9.37
N GLY A 28 -9.27 8.63 -8.39
CA GLY A 28 -9.41 7.19 -8.19
C GLY A 28 -8.33 6.58 -7.30
N TYR A 29 -8.64 5.42 -6.74
CA TYR A 29 -7.81 4.75 -5.73
C TYR A 29 -6.70 3.88 -6.33
N PHE A 30 -6.84 3.53 -7.60
CA PHE A 30 -6.01 2.53 -8.29
C PHE A 30 -5.96 1.22 -7.50
N GLU A 31 -7.10 0.88 -6.88
CA GLU A 31 -7.31 -0.39 -6.20
C GLU A 31 -8.18 -1.28 -7.07
N ASP A 32 -7.70 -2.49 -7.34
CA ASP A 32 -8.42 -3.47 -8.13
C ASP A 32 -9.46 -4.21 -7.27
N GLN A 33 -10.70 -4.23 -7.73
CA GLN A 33 -11.84 -4.81 -7.03
C GLN A 33 -11.72 -6.34 -6.84
N ASP A 34 -11.10 -7.06 -7.78
CA ASP A 34 -10.87 -8.50 -7.68
C ASP A 34 -9.84 -8.81 -6.58
N ILE A 35 -8.78 -8.02 -6.49
CA ILE A 35 -7.77 -8.06 -5.43
C ILE A 35 -8.39 -7.72 -4.06
N ILE A 36 -9.20 -6.66 -3.99
CA ILE A 36 -9.92 -6.28 -2.76
C ILE A 36 -10.79 -7.42 -2.27
N ASN A 37 -11.57 -8.01 -3.18
CA ASN A 37 -12.48 -9.11 -2.86
C ASN A 37 -11.71 -10.35 -2.44
N PHE A 38 -10.60 -10.67 -3.12
CA PHE A 38 -9.71 -11.75 -2.71
C PHE A 38 -9.19 -11.54 -1.28
N HIS A 39 -8.68 -10.35 -0.94
CA HIS A 39 -8.18 -10.07 0.40
C HIS A 39 -9.29 -10.12 1.46
N ASN A 40 -10.48 -9.61 1.15
CA ASN A 40 -11.63 -9.68 2.05
C ASN A 40 -12.01 -11.12 2.35
N ASP A 41 -12.20 -11.94 1.31
CA ASP A 41 -12.60 -13.33 1.46
C ASP A 41 -11.53 -14.15 2.17
N LEU A 42 -10.25 -13.87 1.91
CA LEU A 42 -9.14 -14.52 2.60
C LEU A 42 -9.11 -14.17 4.10
N LEU A 43 -9.42 -12.92 4.47
CA LEU A 43 -9.57 -12.54 5.88
C LEU A 43 -10.76 -13.28 6.51
N LEU A 44 -11.91 -13.29 5.84
CA LEU A 44 -13.14 -13.91 6.34
C LEU A 44 -13.01 -15.43 6.51
N GLU A 45 -12.40 -16.14 5.55
CA GLU A 45 -12.09 -17.59 5.65
C GLU A 45 -11.22 -17.91 6.89
N ASN A 46 -10.49 -16.92 7.39
CA ASN A 46 -9.62 -17.04 8.56
C ASN A 46 -10.21 -16.42 9.84
N GLY A 47 -11.52 -16.12 9.85
CA GLY A 47 -12.22 -15.55 11.00
C GLY A 47 -11.74 -14.14 11.35
N ARG A 48 -11.22 -13.39 10.37
CA ARG A 48 -10.70 -12.03 10.54
C ARG A 48 -11.59 -11.06 9.78
N TYR A 49 -11.83 -9.90 10.37
CA TYR A 49 -12.55 -8.81 9.72
C TYR A 49 -11.57 -7.77 9.17
N PRO A 50 -11.88 -7.16 8.01
CA PRO A 50 -11.20 -5.94 7.56
C PRO A 50 -11.18 -4.90 8.70
N PHE A 51 -10.05 -4.23 8.91
CA PHE A 51 -9.81 -3.24 9.99
C PHE A 51 -9.66 -3.75 11.44
N LEU A 52 -9.84 -5.05 11.71
CA LEU A 52 -9.69 -5.62 13.06
C LEU A 52 -8.70 -6.79 13.14
N SER A 53 -7.99 -7.08 12.04
CA SER A 53 -7.07 -8.21 12.00
C SER A 53 -5.90 -8.00 12.96
N LYS A 54 -5.66 -8.90 13.92
CA LYS A 54 -4.49 -8.89 14.84
C LYS A 54 -3.15 -9.20 14.15
N GLY A 55 -3.03 -8.89 12.86
CA GLY A 55 -1.97 -9.37 11.98
C GLY A 55 -2.19 -10.79 11.48
N VAL A 56 -1.53 -11.11 10.37
CA VAL A 56 -1.61 -12.41 9.69
C VAL A 56 -0.24 -13.09 9.83
N LYS A 57 -0.05 -13.89 10.88
CA LYS A 57 1.16 -14.73 11.00
C LYS A 57 1.09 -15.95 10.08
N SER A 58 -0.11 -16.51 9.99
CA SER A 58 -0.47 -17.60 9.08
C SER A 58 -1.95 -17.46 8.73
N PHE A 59 -2.30 -18.04 7.61
CA PHE A 59 -3.68 -18.15 7.15
C PHE A 59 -3.83 -19.47 6.37
N ARG A 60 -5.05 -20.00 6.35
CA ARG A 60 -5.47 -21.07 5.46
C ARG A 60 -6.08 -20.42 4.22
N ILE A 61 -5.86 -21.03 3.06
CA ILE A 61 -6.46 -20.58 1.81
C ILE A 61 -7.17 -21.77 1.18
N SER A 62 -8.44 -21.58 0.84
CA SER A 62 -9.22 -22.59 0.14
C SER A 62 -8.73 -22.77 -1.30
N SER A 63 -8.99 -23.94 -1.91
CA SER A 63 -8.72 -24.17 -3.33
C SER A 63 -9.47 -23.19 -4.23
N LYS A 64 -10.66 -22.74 -3.81
CA LYS A 64 -11.44 -21.72 -4.49
C LYS A 64 -10.71 -20.37 -4.53
N LEU A 65 -10.12 -19.94 -3.42
CA LEU A 65 -9.33 -18.71 -3.38
C LEU A 65 -8.01 -18.86 -4.13
N GLU A 66 -7.33 -20.00 -4.06
CA GLU A 66 -6.14 -20.26 -4.88
C GLU A 66 -6.43 -20.13 -6.37
N TYR A 67 -7.53 -20.75 -6.84
CA TYR A 67 -7.96 -20.64 -8.23
C TYR A 67 -8.27 -19.20 -8.63
N ARG A 68 -8.90 -18.42 -7.74
CA ARG A 68 -9.15 -16.99 -8.01
C ARG A 68 -7.86 -16.19 -8.12
N ALA A 69 -6.88 -16.44 -7.26
CA ALA A 69 -5.57 -15.82 -7.37
C ALA A 69 -4.91 -16.17 -8.72
N ASP A 70 -5.00 -17.43 -9.17
CA ASP A 70 -4.49 -17.83 -10.49
C ASP A 70 -5.18 -17.06 -11.63
N LYS A 71 -6.50 -16.86 -11.56
CA LYS A 71 -7.25 -16.09 -12.57
C LYS A 71 -6.91 -14.60 -12.59
N ILE A 72 -6.68 -14.01 -11.42
CA ILE A 72 -6.17 -12.65 -11.33
C ILE A 72 -4.79 -12.58 -11.98
N ILE A 73 -3.88 -13.51 -11.67
CA ILE A 73 -2.52 -13.50 -12.22
C ILE A 73 -2.54 -13.69 -13.74
N GLU A 74 -3.30 -14.67 -14.24
CA GLU A 74 -3.44 -14.96 -15.68
C GLU A 74 -3.95 -13.75 -16.47
N LYS A 75 -4.85 -12.97 -15.87
CA LYS A 75 -5.37 -11.73 -16.46
C LYS A 75 -4.26 -10.68 -16.62
N TYR A 76 -3.47 -10.47 -15.57
CA TYR A 76 -2.43 -9.44 -15.53
C TYR A 76 -1.14 -9.81 -16.25
N SER A 77 -0.76 -11.10 -16.22
CA SER A 77 0.50 -11.60 -16.80
C SER A 77 0.57 -11.55 -18.33
N LYS A 78 -0.48 -11.05 -18.99
CA LYS A 78 -0.49 -10.77 -20.43
C LYS A 78 0.31 -9.52 -20.77
N GLU A 79 0.48 -8.62 -19.80
CA GLU A 79 1.20 -7.37 -19.96
C GLU A 79 2.66 -7.54 -19.52
N LYS A 80 3.56 -6.81 -20.19
CA LYS A 80 5.00 -6.90 -19.90
C LYS A 80 5.34 -6.38 -18.51
N VAL A 81 4.71 -5.28 -18.11
CA VAL A 81 4.87 -4.63 -16.80
C VAL A 81 3.48 -4.39 -16.24
N TRP A 82 3.20 -4.95 -15.07
CA TRP A 82 1.90 -4.86 -14.44
C TRP A 82 2.03 -4.81 -12.92
N GLY A 83 0.99 -4.31 -12.27
CA GLY A 83 0.95 -4.25 -10.82
C GLY A 83 -0.46 -4.08 -10.29
N PHE A 84 -0.59 -4.21 -8.98
CA PHE A 84 -1.83 -3.91 -8.29
C PHE A 84 -1.53 -3.27 -6.95
N LYS A 85 -2.48 -2.48 -6.44
CA LYS A 85 -2.39 -1.86 -5.13
C LYS A 85 -3.64 -2.21 -4.32
N ASP A 86 -3.40 -2.62 -3.07
CA ASP A 86 -4.38 -2.69 -1.99
C ASP A 86 -3.57 -2.54 -0.69
N PRO A 87 -3.94 -1.66 0.26
CA PRO A 87 -3.22 -1.54 1.53
C PRO A 87 -3.08 -2.88 2.29
N ARG A 88 -4.05 -3.79 2.17
CA ARG A 88 -4.04 -5.14 2.78
C ARG A 88 -3.07 -6.10 2.11
N THR A 89 -2.53 -5.81 0.92
CA THR A 89 -1.44 -6.61 0.32
C THR A 89 -0.28 -6.76 1.30
N SER A 90 -0.03 -5.75 2.14
CA SER A 90 0.95 -5.80 3.24
C SER A 90 0.76 -6.98 4.19
N LEU A 91 -0.47 -7.44 4.41
CA LEU A 91 -0.79 -8.59 5.27
C LEU A 91 -0.53 -9.94 4.59
N PHE A 92 -0.40 -9.95 3.27
CA PHE A 92 -0.30 -11.15 2.44
C PHE A 92 0.99 -11.18 1.62
N LEU A 93 2.02 -10.42 2.00
CA LEU A 93 3.27 -10.31 1.22
C LEU A 93 3.96 -11.66 1.00
N ASP A 94 4.04 -12.51 2.03
CA ASP A 94 4.65 -13.84 1.86
C ASP A 94 3.84 -14.74 0.92
N TYR A 95 2.52 -14.57 0.86
CA TYR A 95 1.66 -15.29 -0.06
C TYR A 95 1.96 -14.88 -1.49
N TRP A 96 1.84 -13.59 -1.78
CA TRP A 96 2.07 -13.04 -3.11
C TRP A 96 3.50 -13.29 -3.58
N ASN A 97 4.51 -13.18 -2.69
CA ASN A 97 5.89 -13.52 -3.02
C ASN A 97 6.06 -14.98 -3.46
N ARG A 98 5.34 -15.92 -2.85
CA ARG A 98 5.40 -17.34 -3.26
C ARG A 98 4.58 -17.59 -4.51
N LYS A 99 3.35 -17.06 -4.58
CA LYS A 99 2.44 -17.27 -5.70
C LYS A 99 2.99 -16.71 -7.01
N LEU A 100 3.72 -15.59 -6.92
CA LEU A 100 4.33 -14.91 -8.05
C LEU A 100 5.82 -15.22 -8.22
N SER A 101 6.33 -16.33 -7.68
CA SER A 101 7.77 -16.64 -7.73
C SER A 101 8.33 -16.88 -9.13
N GLY A 102 7.46 -17.05 -10.15
CA GLY A 102 7.83 -17.13 -11.56
C GLY A 102 8.01 -15.77 -12.24
N PHE A 103 7.75 -14.67 -11.55
CA PHE A 103 7.88 -13.30 -12.05
C PHE A 103 9.02 -12.56 -11.35
N GLU A 104 9.53 -11.51 -12.00
CA GLU A 104 10.37 -10.54 -11.33
C GLU A 104 9.50 -9.62 -10.47
N LEU A 105 9.73 -9.63 -9.15
CA LEU A 105 8.89 -8.91 -8.19
C LEU A 105 9.59 -7.67 -7.66
N HIS A 106 8.89 -6.55 -7.76
CA HIS A 106 9.26 -5.28 -7.16
C HIS A 106 8.18 -4.84 -6.18
N TYR A 107 8.59 -4.46 -4.97
CA TYR A 107 7.67 -3.98 -3.95
C TYR A 107 7.89 -2.49 -3.70
N LEU A 108 6.85 -1.69 -3.83
CA LEU A 108 6.85 -0.28 -3.42
C LEU A 108 6.00 -0.11 -2.16
N PHE A 109 6.66 0.05 -1.02
CA PHE A 109 6.00 0.27 0.26
C PHE A 109 5.93 1.75 0.59
N LEU A 110 4.71 2.24 0.82
CA LEU A 110 4.49 3.60 1.27
C LEU A 110 4.10 3.58 2.75
N TYR A 111 4.69 4.47 3.53
CA TYR A 111 4.28 4.69 4.91
C TYR A 111 4.10 6.17 5.21
N ARG A 112 3.35 6.45 6.26
CA ARG A 112 3.07 7.80 6.75
C ARG A 112 3.11 7.79 8.27
N ASP A 113 3.35 8.95 8.86
CA ASP A 113 3.12 9.14 10.29
C ASP A 113 1.70 8.67 10.67
N PRO A 114 1.55 7.83 11.71
CA PRO A 114 0.26 7.26 12.08
C PRO A 114 -0.76 8.30 12.53
N PHE A 115 -0.34 9.41 13.14
CA PHE A 115 -1.26 10.47 13.54
C PHE A 115 -1.79 11.22 12.31
N GLN A 116 -0.95 11.42 11.30
CA GLN A 116 -1.42 11.93 10.00
C GLN A 116 -2.37 10.96 9.29
N VAL A 117 -2.22 9.64 9.51
CA VAL A 117 -3.19 8.65 8.99
C VAL A 117 -4.52 8.76 9.74
N VAL A 118 -4.51 8.90 11.07
CA VAL A 118 -5.72 9.13 11.87
C VAL A 118 -6.45 10.39 11.41
N ASP A 119 -5.74 11.52 11.34
CA ASP A 119 -6.30 12.79 10.85
C ASP A 119 -6.91 12.64 9.44
N SER A 120 -6.15 12.04 8.52
CA SER A 120 -6.61 11.85 7.15
C SER A 120 -7.86 10.98 7.05
N LEU A 121 -8.03 9.99 7.92
CA LEU A 121 -9.22 9.13 7.93
C LEU A 121 -10.42 9.83 8.57
N LEU A 122 -10.21 10.54 9.69
CA LEU A 122 -11.23 11.35 10.35
C LEU A 122 -11.83 12.40 9.42
N ARG A 123 -11.02 13.09 8.62
CA ARG A 123 -11.52 14.08 7.65
C ARG A 123 -12.31 13.47 6.50
N ARG A 124 -12.02 12.23 6.11
CA ARG A 124 -12.69 11.55 4.99
C ARG A 124 -14.03 10.96 5.39
N ASN A 125 -14.12 10.39 6.58
CA ASN A 125 -15.35 9.77 7.07
C ASN A 125 -15.44 9.92 8.60
N PRO A 126 -15.79 11.13 9.09
CA PRO A 126 -15.82 11.41 10.53
C PRO A 126 -16.80 10.49 11.27
N ASP A 127 -17.95 10.20 10.67
CA ASP A 127 -18.98 9.33 11.27
C ASP A 127 -18.46 7.92 11.55
N PHE A 128 -17.61 7.38 10.67
CA PHE A 128 -17.01 6.07 10.87
C PHE A 128 -15.81 6.10 11.82
N PHE A 129 -14.91 7.09 11.68
CA PHE A 129 -13.61 7.09 12.35
C PHE A 129 -13.59 7.79 13.71
N SER A 130 -14.56 8.66 14.02
CA SER A 130 -14.67 9.31 15.33
C SER A 130 -14.82 8.26 16.44
N GLY A 131 -13.97 8.34 17.46
CA GLY A 131 -13.93 7.35 18.54
C GLY A 131 -13.25 6.02 18.17
N ARG A 132 -12.70 5.90 16.95
CA ARG A 132 -11.96 4.71 16.45
C ARG A 132 -10.48 4.97 16.23
N GLU A 133 -9.92 6.07 16.73
CA GLU A 133 -8.53 6.49 16.53
C GLU A 133 -7.56 5.40 16.99
N LYS A 134 -7.85 4.76 18.12
CA LYS A 134 -7.06 3.63 18.63
C LYS A 134 -7.05 2.44 17.67
N LEU A 135 -8.18 2.10 17.07
CA LEU A 135 -8.29 1.01 16.09
C LEU A 135 -7.53 1.36 14.81
N THR A 136 -7.55 2.62 14.40
CA THR A 136 -6.76 3.13 13.27
C THR A 136 -5.26 2.99 13.52
N ILE A 137 -4.77 3.40 14.69
CA ILE A 137 -3.34 3.24 15.06
C ILE A 137 -2.96 1.76 15.13
N GLN A 138 -3.84 0.90 15.68
CA GLN A 138 -3.60 -0.55 15.71
C GLN A 138 -3.51 -1.12 14.29
N SER A 139 -4.41 -0.74 13.39
CA SER A 139 -4.37 -1.16 11.99
C SER A 139 -3.07 -0.70 11.31
N TRP A 140 -2.68 0.56 11.52
CA TRP A 140 -1.41 1.09 11.04
C TRP A 140 -0.22 0.26 11.52
N LEU A 141 -0.16 -0.08 12.81
CA LEU A 141 0.89 -0.91 13.39
C LEU A 141 0.95 -2.29 12.75
N ILE A 142 -0.20 -2.92 12.58
CA ILE A 142 -0.29 -4.28 12.02
C ILE A 142 0.24 -4.32 10.59
N TYR A 143 -0.15 -3.35 9.76
CA TYR A 143 0.22 -3.32 8.34
C TYR A 143 1.71 -3.03 8.20
N ASN A 144 2.20 -2.01 8.91
CA ASN A 144 3.59 -1.57 8.82
C ASN A 144 4.59 -2.55 9.47
N LYS A 145 4.19 -3.28 10.53
CA LYS A 145 5.01 -4.39 11.04
C LYS A 145 5.15 -5.52 10.01
N SER A 146 4.09 -5.80 9.26
CA SER A 146 4.14 -6.81 8.21
C SER A 146 5.12 -6.41 7.11
N ILE A 147 5.11 -5.14 6.72
CA ILE A 147 6.11 -4.56 5.79
C ILE A 147 7.52 -4.73 6.35
N CYS A 148 7.78 -4.27 7.57
CA CYS A 148 9.08 -4.40 8.24
C CYS A 148 9.61 -5.84 8.19
N ARG A 149 8.82 -6.80 8.70
CA ARG A 149 9.19 -8.22 8.74
C ARG A 149 9.51 -8.80 7.37
N PHE A 150 8.77 -8.37 6.34
CA PHE A 150 8.96 -8.86 4.98
C PHE A 150 10.20 -8.23 4.32
N ALA A 151 10.32 -6.91 4.41
CA ALA A 151 11.40 -6.13 3.82
C ALA A 151 12.77 -6.46 4.42
N GLU A 152 12.87 -6.75 5.72
CA GLU A 152 14.12 -7.22 6.33
C GLU A 152 14.71 -8.47 5.66
N LYS A 153 13.87 -9.29 5.01
CA LYS A 153 14.26 -10.56 4.38
C LYS A 153 14.39 -10.49 2.86
N LYS A 154 13.96 -9.40 2.23
CA LYS A 154 13.84 -9.28 0.77
C LYS A 154 14.59 -8.05 0.31
N LYS A 155 15.33 -8.13 -0.80
CA LYS A 155 16.16 -6.99 -1.28
C LYS A 155 15.50 -6.17 -2.39
N SER A 156 14.52 -6.73 -3.10
CA SER A 156 13.83 -6.07 -4.22
C SER A 156 12.63 -5.24 -3.73
N HIS A 157 12.87 -4.22 -2.93
CA HIS A 157 11.81 -3.30 -2.49
C HIS A 157 12.31 -1.86 -2.36
N LEU A 158 11.42 -0.89 -2.49
CA LEU A 158 11.59 0.49 -2.02
C LEU A 158 10.61 0.76 -0.88
N ILE A 159 11.09 1.45 0.15
CA ILE A 159 10.24 1.97 1.20
C ILE A 159 10.31 3.49 1.16
N ILE A 160 9.16 4.15 1.05
CA ILE A 160 9.11 5.61 0.91
C ILE A 160 8.12 6.17 1.93
N ASN A 161 8.60 7.11 2.75
CA ASN A 161 7.71 7.99 3.49
C ASN A 161 6.95 8.86 2.48
N ILE A 162 5.62 8.81 2.51
CA ILE A 162 4.79 9.55 1.56
C ILE A 162 5.08 11.05 1.59
N GLN A 163 5.43 11.61 2.75
CA GLN A 163 5.76 13.03 2.87
C GLN A 163 7.03 13.38 2.06
N ASN A 164 8.04 12.50 2.08
CA ASN A 164 9.24 12.71 1.28
C ASN A 164 8.93 12.59 -0.22
N PHE A 165 8.05 11.66 -0.62
CA PHE A 165 7.59 11.56 -2.01
C PHE A 165 6.89 12.82 -2.47
N ILE A 166 6.04 13.40 -1.60
CA ILE A 166 5.33 14.65 -1.86
C ILE A 166 6.32 15.81 -2.07
N GLU A 167 7.36 15.90 -1.23
CA GLU A 167 8.35 16.98 -1.26
C GLU A 167 9.35 16.87 -2.41
N ASN A 168 9.66 15.66 -2.86
CA ASN A 168 10.61 15.43 -3.97
C ASN A 168 10.14 14.29 -4.90
N PRO A 169 9.02 14.47 -5.60
CA PRO A 169 8.40 13.43 -6.41
C PRO A 169 9.30 12.96 -7.55
N GLN A 170 9.92 13.90 -8.26
CA GLN A 170 10.82 13.59 -9.39
C GLN A 170 12.03 12.79 -8.92
N GLY A 171 12.61 13.15 -7.77
CA GLY A 171 13.71 12.38 -7.18
C GLY A 171 13.32 10.96 -6.81
N TYR A 172 12.12 10.74 -6.25
CA TYR A 172 11.65 9.40 -5.93
C TYR A 172 11.20 8.59 -7.15
N LEU A 173 10.62 9.23 -8.17
CA LEU A 173 10.30 8.58 -9.43
C LEU A 173 11.56 8.10 -10.14
N PHE A 174 12.62 8.92 -10.17
CA PHE A 174 13.93 8.51 -10.67
C PHE A 174 14.50 7.31 -9.88
N GLN A 175 14.36 7.29 -8.54
CA GLN A 175 14.80 6.14 -7.74
C GLN A 175 14.00 4.87 -8.03
N ILE A 176 12.68 4.99 -8.21
CA ILE A 176 11.79 3.89 -8.60
C ILE A 176 12.23 3.33 -9.95
N ASP A 177 12.38 4.18 -10.95
CA ASP A 177 12.79 3.81 -12.31
C ASP A 177 14.17 3.14 -12.30
N LYS A 178 15.16 3.76 -11.66
CA LYS A 178 16.52 3.20 -11.56
C LYS A 178 16.55 1.83 -10.89
N LYS A 179 15.72 1.59 -9.89
CA LYS A 179 15.75 0.34 -9.12
C LYS A 179 14.92 -0.78 -9.75
N PHE A 180 13.81 -0.44 -10.40
CA PHE A 180 12.89 -1.41 -10.98
C PHE A 180 13.03 -1.54 -12.50
N GLY A 181 13.87 -0.71 -13.14
CA GLY A 181 14.13 -0.78 -14.59
C GLY A 181 12.88 -0.56 -15.44
N LEU A 182 12.00 0.34 -15.01
CA LEU A 182 10.68 0.51 -15.62
C LEU A 182 10.72 1.35 -16.92
N ASP A 183 11.85 1.99 -17.22
CA ASP A 183 12.06 2.89 -18.37
C ASP A 183 11.07 4.06 -18.40
N LEU A 184 10.88 4.69 -17.23
CA LEU A 184 9.91 5.78 -17.03
C LEU A 184 10.40 7.14 -17.57
N SER A 185 11.55 7.14 -18.24
CA SER A 185 12.36 8.32 -18.58
C SER A 185 11.66 9.39 -19.40
N ASN A 186 10.67 9.01 -20.21
CA ASN A 186 9.98 9.90 -21.16
C ASN A 186 8.64 10.48 -20.66
N SER A 187 8.15 10.06 -19.48
CA SER A 187 6.79 10.37 -19.03
C SER A 187 6.73 11.29 -17.80
N TYR A 188 7.88 11.81 -17.35
CA TYR A 188 8.01 12.60 -16.11
C TYR A 188 7.36 13.99 -16.14
N ASN A 189 7.13 14.57 -17.32
CA ASN A 189 6.73 15.98 -17.47
C ASN A 189 5.23 16.24 -17.29
N HIS A 190 4.39 15.20 -17.23
CA HIS A 190 2.92 15.36 -17.22
C HIS A 190 2.19 14.70 -16.04
N ALA A 191 2.84 13.79 -15.30
CA ALA A 191 2.14 12.94 -14.32
C ALA A 191 1.99 13.54 -12.90
N PHE A 192 2.51 14.74 -12.65
CA PHE A 192 2.57 15.30 -11.29
C PHE A 192 1.86 16.65 -11.18
N GLU A 193 0.67 16.64 -10.58
CA GLU A 193 -0.06 17.86 -10.24
C GLU A 193 0.13 18.21 -8.77
N GLU A 194 0.70 19.39 -8.50
CA GLU A 194 0.92 19.94 -7.15
C GLU A 194 -0.39 20.13 -6.35
N SER A 195 -1.54 20.22 -7.02
CA SER A 195 -2.86 20.45 -6.41
C SER A 195 -3.33 19.33 -5.46
N LEU A 196 -2.68 18.15 -5.53
CA LEU A 196 -2.95 17.02 -4.63
C LEU A 196 -2.35 17.19 -3.23
N PHE A 197 -1.49 18.20 -3.02
CA PHE A 197 -0.77 18.43 -1.77
C PHE A 197 -1.38 19.54 -0.94
N LYS A 198 -2.55 19.27 -0.36
CA LYS A 198 -2.94 20.03 0.84
C LYS A 198 -2.04 19.61 2.00
N GLN A 199 -0.96 20.37 2.20
CA GLN A 199 -0.17 20.39 3.42
C GLN A 199 -1.06 20.96 4.52
N GLU A 200 -1.65 20.10 5.34
CA GLU A 200 -2.45 20.56 6.47
C GLU A 200 -2.08 19.72 7.68
N THR A 201 -1.09 20.20 8.42
CA THR A 201 -0.73 19.72 9.74
C THR A 201 -1.68 20.35 10.74
N ASN A 202 -2.63 19.56 11.25
CA ASN A 202 -3.22 19.87 12.54
C ASN A 202 -3.36 18.62 13.40
N SER A 203 -3.16 18.88 14.69
CA SER A 203 -3.52 18.08 15.86
C SER A 203 -2.49 17.07 16.38
N SER A 204 -1.94 17.48 17.53
CA SER A 204 -1.55 16.64 18.65
C SER A 204 -2.73 15.77 19.10
N LEU A 205 -2.61 14.45 18.98
CA LEU A 205 -3.54 13.48 19.57
C LEU A 205 -2.90 12.84 20.82
N PRO A 206 -3.55 12.87 21.99
CA PRO A 206 -2.97 12.40 23.25
C PRO A 206 -3.22 10.89 23.41
N PHE A 207 -2.47 10.05 22.70
CA PHE A 207 -2.52 8.60 22.93
C PHE A 207 -1.16 8.06 23.41
N LYS A 208 -1.08 7.73 24.71
CA LYS A 208 0.09 7.08 25.32
C LYS A 208 0.17 5.57 25.02
N GLN A 209 -0.95 4.93 24.67
CA GLN A 209 -0.99 3.48 24.43
C GLN A 209 -0.44 3.15 23.04
N ASN A 210 0.46 2.15 22.95
CA ASN A 210 1.19 1.75 21.73
C ASN A 210 2.21 2.80 21.19
N PHE A 211 2.52 3.84 21.95
CA PHE A 211 3.46 4.89 21.54
C PHE A 211 4.87 4.33 21.25
N LEU A 212 5.42 3.50 22.14
CA LEU A 212 6.73 2.88 21.95
C LEU A 212 6.77 1.97 20.72
N GLU A 213 5.75 1.14 20.56
CA GLU A 213 5.67 0.22 19.42
C GLU A 213 5.54 0.97 18.08
N THR A 214 4.82 2.09 18.11
CA THR A 214 4.70 2.99 16.97
C THR A 214 6.05 3.61 16.59
N ILE A 215 6.82 4.07 17.58
CA ILE A 215 8.18 4.58 17.35
C ILE A 215 9.07 3.49 16.75
N GLN A 216 9.04 2.27 17.30
CA GLN A 216 9.86 1.16 16.82
C GLN A 216 9.55 0.81 15.36
N VAL A 217 8.27 0.73 14.99
CA VAL A 217 7.87 0.43 13.61
C VAL A 217 8.28 1.56 12.66
N ARG A 218 8.12 2.82 13.07
CA ARG A 218 8.59 3.97 12.28
C ARG A 218 10.10 3.97 12.08
N GLN A 219 10.86 3.65 13.13
CA GLN A 219 12.32 3.54 13.06
C GLN A 219 12.72 2.42 12.10
N CYS A 220 12.11 1.24 12.20
CA CYS A 220 12.33 0.14 11.27
C CYS A 220 12.10 0.58 9.81
N LEU A 221 10.95 1.20 9.51
CA LEU A 221 10.63 1.66 8.15
C LEU A 221 11.63 2.71 7.64
N SER A 222 12.03 3.66 8.50
CA SER A 222 13.01 4.69 8.17
C SER A 222 14.39 4.09 7.88
N GLU A 223 14.86 3.14 8.70
CA GLU A 223 16.13 2.46 8.48
C GLU A 223 16.11 1.58 7.23
N LEU A 224 14.99 0.91 6.94
CA LEU A 224 14.83 0.14 5.71
C LEU A 224 14.76 1.04 4.48
N GLN A 225 14.11 2.21 4.56
CA GLN A 225 14.13 3.21 3.50
C GLN A 225 15.54 3.71 3.18
N LYS A 226 16.39 3.95 4.18
CA LYS A 226 17.79 4.34 3.96
C LYS A 226 18.63 3.26 3.26
N LYS A 227 18.23 1.99 3.42
CA LYS A 227 18.92 0.82 2.86
C LYS A 227 18.35 0.37 1.52
N SER A 228 17.14 0.82 1.17
CA SER A 228 16.43 0.40 -0.04
C SER A 228 16.99 1.06 -1.29
#